data_AF-A0A9P6EEX3-F1
#
_entry.id   AF-A0A9P6EEX3-F1
#
_cell.length_a   1.000
_cell.length_b   1.000
_cell.length_c   1.000
_cell.angle_alpha   90.00
_cell.angle_beta   90.00
_cell.angle_gamma   90.00
#
_symmetry.space_group_name_H-M   'P 1'
#
loop_
_entity.id
_entity.type
_entity.pdbx_description
1 polymer ?
#
loop_
_entity_poly.entity_id
_entity_poly.type
_entity_poly.pdbx_seq_one_letter_code
_entity_poly.pdbx_strand_id
1 'polypeptide(L)'
;MFPLYRIAVVLALVQVALSVPLKIAYDRDASGAATKANKDRLDAATTLANSQIVNMRKGLDKAKAGDAKAKVLYEATFGKAGANSDINKVDQTVKALETGTMTAKVAAHPFRNGEIAAVPWSQNKKTDPWVAGPVRFSKQFHGDGDKPLDANGRAGTIIHEATHQLKGTGDDVHKTNGKIIPVSGEAKDAHATLTGYTSAHNMHKTVAEVKKDKAFTGVRDKATNMHENAESYALFASLCSQPGVLRRRDIHPFNRALVEGDDEQLEYLARRNSCKLPPNHIAKKAAAKKAEAAKKSAKSPVIAKKSQANGKVLLRSG
;
A
#
# COMPACT_ATOMS: atom_id res chain seq x y z
N MET A 1 -30.09 9.02 55.41
CA MET A 1 -29.85 8.08 54.30
C MET A 1 -29.79 8.89 53.01
N PHE A 2 -28.63 8.94 52.34
CA PHE A 2 -28.41 9.05 50.88
C PHE A 2 -26.89 9.22 50.70
N PRO A 3 -26.14 8.24 50.17
CA PRO A 3 -24.72 8.42 49.92
C PRO A 3 -24.51 9.14 48.58
N LEU A 4 -23.73 10.22 48.62
CA LEU A 4 -23.15 10.88 47.45
C LEU A 4 -22.14 9.93 46.79
N TYR A 5 -22.55 9.21 45.75
CA TYR A 5 -21.61 8.48 44.89
C TYR A 5 -20.86 9.46 43.99
N ARG A 6 -19.59 9.69 44.32
CA ARG A 6 -18.61 10.35 43.45
C ARG A 6 -18.37 9.45 42.22
N ILE A 7 -18.89 9.86 41.06
CA ILE A 7 -18.52 9.26 39.78
C ILE A 7 -17.13 9.79 39.41
N ALA A 8 -16.09 9.01 39.69
CA ALA A 8 -14.76 9.23 39.14
C ALA A 8 -14.75 8.71 37.71
N VAL A 9 -14.91 9.61 36.73
CA VAL A 9 -14.67 9.31 35.32
C VAL A 9 -13.16 9.18 35.14
N VAL A 10 -12.66 7.94 35.17
CA VAL A 10 -11.29 7.64 34.76
C VAL A 10 -11.24 7.78 33.23
N LEU A 11 -10.80 8.96 32.75
CA LEU A 11 -10.38 9.13 31.37
C LEU A 11 -9.15 8.24 31.15
N ALA A 12 -9.37 7.02 30.68
CA ALA A 12 -8.30 6.22 30.11
C ALA A 12 -7.84 6.92 28.83
N LEU A 13 -6.77 7.71 28.93
CA LEU A 13 -6.01 8.20 27.79
C LEU A 13 -5.48 6.99 27.04
N VAL A 14 -6.23 6.51 26.05
CA VAL A 14 -5.71 5.61 25.03
C VAL A 14 -4.68 6.44 24.26
N GLN A 15 -3.41 6.32 24.64
CA GLN A 15 -2.31 6.67 23.76
C GLN A 15 -2.40 5.73 22.56
N VAL A 16 -3.16 6.15 21.55
CA VAL A 16 -3.03 5.58 20.21
C VAL A 16 -1.63 5.98 19.78
N ALA A 17 -0.66 5.09 19.97
CA ALA A 17 0.64 5.23 19.35
C ALA A 17 0.39 5.37 17.85
N LEU A 18 0.43 6.60 17.35
CA LEU A 18 0.34 6.88 15.93
C LEU A 18 1.61 6.31 15.32
N SER A 19 1.53 5.07 14.84
CA SER A 19 2.60 4.45 14.07
C SER A 19 2.92 5.38 12.91
N VAL A 20 4.08 6.03 12.95
CA VAL A 20 4.56 6.90 11.88
C VAL A 20 4.85 6.00 10.69
N PRO A 21 4.18 6.15 9.53
CA PRO A 21 4.25 5.19 8.42
C PRO A 21 5.67 5.00 7.86
N LEU A 22 5.90 3.92 7.11
CA LEU A 22 7.12 3.69 6.32
C LEU A 22 7.48 4.97 5.55
N LYS A 23 8.70 5.46 5.77
CA LYS A 23 9.24 6.62 5.06
C LYS A 23 10.21 6.19 3.98
N ILE A 24 10.25 6.95 2.89
CA ILE A 24 11.33 6.85 1.90
C ILE A 24 12.19 8.11 1.99
N ALA A 25 13.47 7.91 2.31
CA ALA A 25 14.50 8.93 2.19
C ALA A 25 15.15 8.82 0.80
N TYR A 26 15.04 9.88 0.00
CA TYR A 26 15.60 9.90 -1.35
C TYR A 26 17.10 10.28 -1.33
N ASP A 27 17.89 9.66 -2.21
CA ASP A 27 19.33 9.94 -2.33
C ASP A 27 19.65 11.37 -2.82
N ARG A 28 18.66 12.03 -3.42
CA ARG A 28 18.71 13.40 -3.90
C ARG A 28 17.29 13.95 -4.11
N ASP A 29 17.17 15.26 -4.18
CA ASP A 29 15.96 15.90 -4.65
C ASP A 29 15.74 15.66 -6.15
N ALA A 30 14.47 15.63 -6.57
CA ALA A 30 14.10 15.45 -7.96
C ALA A 30 14.41 16.72 -8.76
N SER A 31 15.44 16.69 -9.61
CA SER A 31 15.82 17.79 -10.50
C SER A 31 15.45 17.49 -11.96
N GLY A 32 14.31 18.02 -12.40
CA GLY A 32 13.80 17.86 -13.77
C GLY A 32 12.50 17.05 -13.85
N ALA A 33 11.79 17.18 -14.99
CA ALA A 33 10.45 16.62 -15.15
C ALA A 33 10.39 15.09 -15.00
N ALA A 34 11.36 14.37 -15.58
CA ALA A 34 11.40 12.91 -15.52
C ALA A 34 11.66 12.38 -14.09
N THR A 35 12.64 12.95 -13.38
CA THR A 35 12.93 12.58 -11.99
C THR A 35 11.79 12.99 -11.06
N LYS A 36 11.10 14.11 -11.33
CA LYS A 36 9.90 14.51 -10.58
C LYS A 36 8.78 13.49 -10.77
N ALA A 37 8.49 13.09 -12.00
CA ALA A 37 7.49 12.06 -12.29
C ALA A 37 7.82 10.72 -11.61
N ASN A 38 9.10 10.32 -11.59
CA ASN A 38 9.54 9.13 -10.88
C ASN A 38 9.34 9.23 -9.37
N LYS A 39 9.66 10.39 -8.78
CA LYS A 39 9.42 10.66 -7.36
C LYS A 39 7.92 10.61 -7.04
N ASP A 40 7.08 11.26 -7.84
CA ASP A 40 5.62 11.26 -7.65
C ASP A 40 5.06 9.82 -7.69
N ARG A 41 5.60 8.96 -8.56
CA ARG A 41 5.24 7.54 -8.64
C ARG A 41 5.74 6.73 -7.44
N LEU A 42 6.95 7.01 -6.94
CA LEU A 42 7.47 6.44 -5.71
C LEU A 42 6.59 6.83 -4.52
N ASP A 43 6.28 8.12 -4.35
CA ASP A 43 5.42 8.63 -3.27
C ASP A 43 4.01 8.00 -3.31
N ALA A 44 3.43 7.85 -4.50
CA ALA A 44 2.15 7.17 -4.69
C ALA A 44 2.22 5.68 -4.30
N ALA A 45 3.30 4.99 -4.71
CA ALA A 45 3.53 3.61 -4.35
C ALA A 45 3.75 3.44 -2.84
N THR A 46 4.50 4.33 -2.19
CA THR A 46 4.70 4.37 -0.74
C THR A 46 3.40 4.60 0.01
N THR A 47 2.54 5.49 -0.49
CA THR A 47 1.22 5.75 0.12
C THR A 47 0.37 4.48 0.13
N LEU A 48 0.33 3.76 -1.00
CA LEU A 48 -0.40 2.49 -1.08
C LEU A 48 0.28 1.39 -0.24
N ALA A 49 1.61 1.28 -0.27
CA ALA A 49 2.37 0.33 0.55
C ALA A 49 2.06 0.52 2.05
N ASN A 50 2.01 1.76 2.52
CA ASN A 50 1.62 2.07 3.90
C ASN A 50 0.20 1.61 4.25
N SER A 51 -0.76 1.80 3.34
CA SER A 51 -2.12 1.26 3.51
C SER A 51 -2.11 -0.27 3.61
N GLN A 52 -1.31 -0.92 2.76
CA GLN A 52 -1.18 -2.38 2.76
C GLN A 52 -0.46 -2.91 4.01
N ILE A 53 0.58 -2.22 4.53
CA ILE A 53 1.26 -2.55 5.78
C ILE A 53 0.30 -2.49 6.97
N VAL A 54 -0.56 -1.47 7.03
CA VAL A 54 -1.61 -1.37 8.08
C VAL A 54 -2.58 -2.56 8.01
N ASN A 55 -2.94 -3.03 6.81
CA ASN A 55 -3.77 -4.22 6.66
C ASN A 55 -3.00 -5.49 7.01
N MET A 56 -1.73 -5.59 6.62
CA MET A 56 -0.83 -6.67 6.99
C MET A 56 -0.73 -6.83 8.51
N ARG A 57 -0.53 -5.72 9.25
CA ARG A 57 -0.56 -5.69 10.72
C ARG A 57 -1.85 -6.29 11.27
N LYS A 58 -3.00 -5.79 10.81
CA LYS A 58 -4.32 -6.31 11.25
C LYS A 58 -4.49 -7.79 10.93
N GLY A 59 -4.01 -8.23 9.77
CA GLY A 59 -4.01 -9.64 9.37
C GLY A 59 -3.17 -10.48 10.32
N LEU A 60 -1.97 -10.01 10.65
CA LEU A 60 -1.07 -10.70 11.58
C LEU A 60 -1.66 -10.80 12.98
N ASP A 61 -2.19 -9.69 13.52
CA ASP A 61 -2.79 -9.66 14.86
C ASP A 61 -3.98 -10.62 14.95
N LYS A 62 -4.83 -10.65 13.91
CA LYS A 62 -5.94 -11.61 13.81
C LYS A 62 -5.45 -13.06 13.70
N ALA A 63 -4.40 -13.32 12.93
CA ALA A 63 -3.82 -14.66 12.82
C ALA A 63 -3.26 -15.14 14.17
N LYS A 64 -2.56 -14.26 14.91
CA LYS A 64 -2.07 -14.53 16.28
C LYS A 64 -3.20 -14.79 17.26
N ALA A 65 -4.34 -14.11 17.10
CA ALA A 65 -5.55 -14.34 17.87
C ALA A 65 -6.36 -15.59 17.45
N GLY A 66 -5.89 -16.35 16.45
CA GLY A 66 -6.53 -17.58 16.01
C GLY A 66 -7.67 -17.41 14.99
N ASP A 67 -7.84 -16.23 14.38
CA ASP A 67 -8.82 -16.03 13.31
C ASP A 67 -8.49 -16.93 12.10
N ALA A 68 -9.40 -17.84 11.76
CA ALA A 68 -9.19 -18.84 10.73
C ALA A 68 -8.92 -18.23 9.35
N LYS A 69 -9.57 -17.11 9.00
CA LYS A 69 -9.35 -16.46 7.70
C LYS A 69 -7.98 -15.83 7.64
N ALA A 70 -7.61 -15.06 8.66
CA ALA A 70 -6.30 -14.44 8.75
C ALA A 70 -5.16 -15.48 8.78
N LYS A 71 -5.37 -16.60 9.48
CA LYS A 71 -4.44 -17.73 9.48
C LYS A 71 -4.25 -18.32 8.08
N VAL A 72 -5.32 -18.48 7.30
CA VAL A 72 -5.22 -18.96 5.91
C VAL A 72 -4.39 -18.01 5.03
N LEU A 73 -4.52 -16.70 5.22
CA LEU A 73 -3.70 -15.72 4.48
C LEU A 73 -2.23 -15.82 4.89
N TYR A 74 -1.95 -15.89 6.19
CA TYR A 74 -0.61 -16.05 6.73
C TYR A 74 0.04 -17.33 6.23
N GLU A 75 -0.65 -18.46 6.32
CA GLU A 75 -0.11 -19.76 5.90
C GLU A 75 0.05 -19.87 4.39
N ALA A 76 -0.77 -19.14 3.61
CA ALA A 76 -0.58 -19.05 2.17
C ALA A 76 0.75 -18.39 1.80
N THR A 77 1.30 -17.49 2.63
CA THR A 77 2.52 -16.75 2.33
C THR A 77 3.73 -17.29 3.07
N PHE A 78 3.63 -17.52 4.37
CA PHE A 78 4.74 -17.93 5.22
C PHE A 78 4.76 -19.43 5.55
N GLY A 79 3.81 -20.22 5.02
CA GLY A 79 3.62 -21.60 5.43
C GLY A 79 3.10 -21.74 6.87
N LYS A 80 3.10 -22.95 7.40
CA LYS A 80 2.56 -23.22 8.74
C LYS A 80 3.43 -22.59 9.82
N ALA A 81 2.85 -21.77 10.69
CA ALA A 81 3.56 -21.18 11.82
C ALA A 81 4.16 -22.27 12.73
N GLY A 82 5.41 -22.09 13.16
CA GLY A 82 6.20 -23.04 13.95
C GLY A 82 6.87 -24.15 13.14
N ALA A 83 6.45 -24.39 11.89
CA ALA A 83 7.10 -25.36 10.99
C ALA A 83 7.90 -24.66 9.88
N ASN A 84 7.27 -23.69 9.21
CA ASN A 84 7.86 -22.96 8.08
C ASN A 84 8.30 -21.56 8.48
N SER A 85 7.71 -20.97 9.51
CA SER A 85 7.97 -19.59 9.92
C SER A 85 7.79 -19.37 11.41
N ASP A 86 8.52 -18.39 11.94
CA ASP A 86 8.30 -17.85 13.29
C ASP A 86 7.44 -16.59 13.20
N ILE A 87 6.20 -16.68 13.68
CA ILE A 87 5.24 -15.57 13.65
C ILE A 87 5.68 -14.35 14.47
N ASN A 88 6.54 -14.54 15.48
CA ASN A 88 7.09 -13.43 16.25
C ASN A 88 8.17 -12.68 15.47
N LYS A 89 8.96 -13.38 14.64
CA LYS A 89 9.89 -12.73 13.71
C LYS A 89 9.14 -11.98 12.61
N VAL A 90 8.04 -12.55 12.08
CA VAL A 90 7.13 -11.82 11.18
C VAL A 90 6.60 -10.55 11.85
N ASP A 91 6.16 -10.63 13.11
CA ASP A 91 5.70 -9.47 13.89
C ASP A 91 6.74 -8.36 13.99
N GLN A 92 7.99 -8.72 14.31
CA GLN A 92 9.11 -7.78 14.37
C GLN A 92 9.38 -7.11 13.02
N THR A 93 9.31 -7.87 11.92
CA THR A 93 9.51 -7.30 10.58
C THR A 93 8.37 -6.39 10.17
N VAL A 94 7.11 -6.75 10.44
CA VAL A 94 5.97 -5.85 10.20
C VAL A 94 6.09 -4.59 11.06
N LYS A 95 6.59 -4.66 12.31
CA LYS A 95 6.82 -3.47 13.16
C LYS A 95 7.89 -2.56 12.58
N ALA A 96 8.95 -3.14 12.03
CA ALA A 96 9.99 -2.37 11.34
C ALA A 96 9.44 -1.70 10.08
N LEU A 97 8.59 -2.37 9.31
CA LEU A 97 7.91 -1.75 8.16
C LEU A 97 6.96 -0.62 8.57
N GLU A 98 6.28 -0.74 9.70
CA GLU A 98 5.33 0.28 10.16
C GLU A 98 6.00 1.61 10.48
N THR A 99 7.27 1.61 10.92
CA THR A 99 7.96 2.81 11.43
C THR A 99 9.32 3.09 10.80
N GLY A 100 9.78 2.20 9.93
CA GLY A 100 11.10 2.24 9.32
C GLY A 100 11.27 3.36 8.31
N THR A 101 12.52 3.63 7.97
CA THR A 101 12.89 4.50 6.86
C THR A 101 13.73 3.69 5.89
N MET A 102 13.21 3.48 4.68
CA MET A 102 13.99 2.93 3.57
C MET A 102 14.66 4.07 2.81
N THR A 103 15.82 3.82 2.21
CA THR A 103 16.50 4.79 1.34
C THR A 103 16.33 4.37 -0.11
N ALA A 104 16.04 5.30 -1.01
CA ALA A 104 15.79 4.98 -2.43
C ALA A 104 16.43 5.99 -3.38
N LYS A 105 16.81 5.50 -4.57
CA LYS A 105 17.15 6.35 -5.70
C LYS A 105 15.91 6.75 -6.48
N VAL A 106 15.81 8.04 -6.80
CA VAL A 106 14.67 8.58 -7.57
C VAL A 106 14.76 8.23 -9.05
N ALA A 107 15.98 8.21 -9.61
CA ALA A 107 16.18 7.93 -11.03
C ALA A 107 16.00 6.44 -11.32
N ALA A 108 15.37 6.13 -12.46
CA ALA A 108 15.22 4.76 -12.94
C ALA A 108 16.60 4.14 -13.20
N HIS A 109 16.78 2.89 -12.74
CA HIS A 109 18.01 2.14 -12.91
C HIS A 109 17.90 1.16 -14.09
N PRO A 110 18.89 1.10 -14.99
CA PRO A 110 18.90 0.15 -16.09
C PRO A 110 19.43 -1.21 -15.59
N PHE A 111 18.51 -2.05 -15.11
CA PHE A 111 18.81 -3.44 -14.81
C PHE A 111 18.97 -4.26 -16.11
N ARG A 112 19.85 -5.27 -16.07
CA ARG A 112 20.20 -6.06 -17.26
C ARG A 112 19.36 -7.33 -17.41
N ASN A 113 18.78 -7.87 -16.34
CA ASN A 113 18.05 -9.14 -16.36
C ASN A 113 16.57 -8.97 -16.01
N GLY A 114 16.00 -7.79 -16.30
CA GLY A 114 14.59 -7.51 -16.08
C GLY A 114 14.20 -7.34 -14.60
N GLU A 115 15.17 -7.16 -13.70
CA GLU A 115 14.89 -6.88 -12.29
C GLU A 115 14.05 -5.60 -12.15
N ILE A 116 13.04 -5.64 -11.26
CA ILE A 116 12.17 -4.51 -10.98
C ILE A 116 12.85 -3.53 -10.02
N ALA A 117 13.47 -4.08 -8.98
CA ALA A 117 14.18 -3.31 -7.98
C ALA A 117 15.31 -4.17 -7.40
N ALA A 118 16.22 -3.50 -6.70
CA ALA A 118 17.24 -4.17 -5.91
C ALA A 118 17.78 -3.24 -4.82
N VAL A 119 18.11 -3.84 -3.68
CA VAL A 119 18.94 -3.23 -2.64
C VAL A 119 20.41 -3.58 -2.93
N PRO A 120 21.28 -2.62 -3.26
CA PRO A 120 22.70 -2.89 -3.33
C PRO A 120 23.29 -3.04 -1.92
N TRP A 121 24.08 -4.08 -1.69
CA TRP A 121 24.74 -4.30 -0.40
C TRP A 121 26.24 -4.17 -0.53
N SER A 122 26.88 -3.57 0.47
CA SER A 122 28.33 -3.43 0.53
C SER A 122 28.87 -3.93 1.86
N GLN A 123 29.94 -4.72 1.80
CA GLN A 123 30.69 -5.13 2.97
C GLN A 123 31.87 -4.18 3.16
N ASN A 124 31.92 -3.49 4.31
CA ASN A 124 33.14 -2.82 4.70
C ASN A 124 34.07 -3.86 5.33
N LYS A 125 35.23 -4.12 4.70
CA LYS A 125 36.22 -5.09 5.20
C LYS A 125 36.72 -4.81 6.64
N LYS A 126 36.45 -3.62 7.18
CA LYS A 126 36.84 -3.20 8.54
C LYS A 126 35.72 -3.26 9.58
N THR A 127 34.47 -3.37 9.15
CA THR A 127 33.30 -3.44 10.04
C THR A 127 32.33 -4.47 9.47
N ASP A 128 32.36 -5.67 10.02
CA ASP A 128 31.20 -6.57 9.97
C ASP A 128 30.09 -5.84 10.75
N PRO A 129 28.98 -5.38 10.11
CA PRO A 129 28.19 -6.13 9.12
C PRO A 129 28.03 -5.50 7.72
N TRP A 130 27.41 -6.26 6.80
CA TRP A 130 26.89 -5.77 5.52
C TRP A 130 25.97 -4.56 5.69
N VAL A 131 26.18 -3.53 4.86
CA VAL A 131 25.40 -2.29 4.89
C VAL A 131 24.58 -2.18 3.60
N ALA A 132 23.27 -1.97 3.77
CA ALA A 132 22.36 -1.69 2.66
C ALA A 132 22.60 -0.28 2.11
N GLY A 133 22.78 -0.18 0.80
CA GLY A 133 22.70 1.07 0.05
C GLY A 133 21.26 1.37 -0.39
N PRO A 134 21.02 2.53 -1.04
CA PRO A 134 19.68 2.94 -1.45
C PRO A 134 19.10 2.02 -2.51
N VAL A 135 17.83 1.64 -2.34
CA VAL A 135 17.05 0.83 -3.27
C VAL A 135 17.02 1.50 -4.63
N ARG A 136 17.19 0.69 -5.69
CA ARG A 136 17.15 1.15 -7.08
C ARG A 136 15.94 0.54 -7.75
N PHE A 137 15.16 1.35 -8.47
CA PHE A 137 13.95 0.89 -9.16
C PHE A 137 14.12 0.98 -10.67
N SER A 138 13.59 0.02 -11.41
CA SER A 138 13.68 -0.05 -12.86
C SER A 138 12.67 0.85 -13.56
N LYS A 139 12.80 1.00 -14.88
CA LYS A 139 11.78 1.69 -15.69
C LYS A 139 10.40 1.04 -15.60
N GLN A 140 10.32 -0.29 -15.44
CA GLN A 140 9.05 -1.01 -15.31
C GLN A 140 8.31 -0.63 -14.02
N PHE A 141 9.05 -0.41 -12.92
CA PHE A 141 8.47 0.13 -11.69
C PHE A 141 7.88 1.52 -11.93
N HIS A 142 8.64 2.41 -12.57
CA HIS A 142 8.18 3.77 -12.88
C HIS A 142 7.13 3.84 -14.01
N GLY A 143 6.70 2.70 -14.58
CA GLY A 143 5.66 2.67 -15.60
C GLY A 143 6.13 2.99 -17.02
N ASP A 144 7.44 3.08 -17.23
CA ASP A 144 8.07 3.47 -18.51
C ASP A 144 8.78 2.27 -19.19
N GLY A 145 8.41 1.02 -18.86
CA GLY A 145 8.96 -0.21 -19.45
C GLY A 145 7.89 -1.08 -20.14
N ASP A 146 8.33 -2.10 -20.88
CA ASP A 146 7.45 -2.93 -21.74
C ASP A 146 6.31 -3.64 -21.00
N LYS A 147 6.52 -3.91 -19.71
CA LYS A 147 5.52 -4.48 -18.80
C LYS A 147 5.51 -3.63 -17.53
N PRO A 148 4.74 -2.52 -17.48
CA PRO A 148 4.70 -1.68 -16.31
C PRO A 148 3.97 -2.41 -15.16
N LEU A 149 4.39 -2.17 -13.93
CA LEU A 149 3.68 -2.68 -12.77
C LEU A 149 2.34 -1.97 -12.57
N ASP A 150 1.35 -2.69 -12.06
CA ASP A 150 0.14 -2.07 -11.52
C ASP A 150 0.44 -1.38 -10.17
N ALA A 151 -0.55 -0.67 -9.61
CA ALA A 151 -0.35 0.01 -8.33
C ALA A 151 0.00 -0.94 -7.17
N ASN A 152 -0.60 -2.13 -7.13
CA ASN A 152 -0.30 -3.13 -6.11
C ASN A 152 1.06 -3.78 -6.35
N GLY A 153 1.46 -4.00 -7.60
CA GLY A 153 2.80 -4.42 -7.97
C GLY A 153 3.85 -3.47 -7.41
N ARG A 154 3.71 -2.17 -7.68
CA ARG A 154 4.62 -1.15 -7.12
C ARG A 154 4.63 -1.14 -5.59
N ALA A 155 3.45 -1.17 -4.95
CA ALA A 155 3.36 -1.17 -3.49
C ALA A 155 4.02 -2.43 -2.89
N GLY A 156 3.79 -3.60 -3.50
CA GLY A 156 4.41 -4.87 -3.11
C GLY A 156 5.93 -4.81 -3.25
N THR A 157 6.45 -4.27 -4.35
CA THR A 157 7.90 -4.04 -4.53
C THR A 157 8.46 -3.14 -3.42
N ILE A 158 7.78 -2.04 -3.06
CA ILE A 158 8.24 -1.17 -1.96
C ILE A 158 8.31 -1.93 -0.64
N ILE A 159 7.32 -2.78 -0.33
CA ILE A 159 7.32 -3.60 0.89
C ILE A 159 8.46 -4.62 0.85
N HIS A 160 8.63 -5.32 -0.26
CA HIS A 160 9.70 -6.31 -0.49
C HIS A 160 11.08 -5.69 -0.25
N GLU A 161 11.40 -4.59 -0.93
CA GLU A 161 12.69 -3.92 -0.81
C GLU A 161 12.92 -3.31 0.58
N ALA A 162 11.86 -2.77 1.20
CA ALA A 162 11.94 -2.28 2.57
C ALA A 162 12.23 -3.42 3.57
N THR A 163 11.70 -4.63 3.37
CA THR A 163 12.02 -5.77 4.23
C THR A 163 13.49 -6.18 4.14
N HIS A 164 14.11 -6.08 2.96
CA HIS A 164 15.56 -6.27 2.83
C HIS A 164 16.32 -5.25 3.65
N GLN A 165 16.09 -3.95 3.41
CA GLN A 165 16.87 -2.89 4.07
C GLN A 165 16.69 -2.86 5.58
N LEU A 166 15.47 -3.06 6.08
CA LEU A 166 15.15 -2.85 7.49
C LEU A 166 15.45 -4.07 8.36
N LYS A 167 15.40 -5.28 7.79
CA LYS A 167 15.49 -6.54 8.55
C LYS A 167 16.49 -7.54 8.00
N GLY A 168 17.11 -7.28 6.85
CA GLY A 168 18.07 -8.20 6.24
C GLY A 168 17.43 -9.50 5.76
N THR A 169 16.12 -9.50 5.49
CA THR A 169 15.44 -10.61 4.81
C THR A 169 16.10 -10.89 3.47
N GLY A 170 15.89 -12.09 2.92
CA GLY A 170 16.58 -12.57 1.73
C GLY A 170 15.65 -13.08 0.64
N ASP A 171 16.29 -13.31 -0.50
CA ASP A 171 15.69 -13.70 -1.78
C ASP A 171 16.20 -15.04 -2.28
N ASP A 172 17.36 -15.44 -1.79
CA ASP A 172 17.99 -16.68 -2.17
C ASP A 172 17.62 -17.80 -1.21
N VAL A 173 17.62 -19.01 -1.74
CA VAL A 173 17.43 -20.25 -0.97
C VAL A 173 18.68 -21.09 -1.06
N HIS A 174 19.12 -21.59 0.09
CA HIS A 174 20.26 -22.48 0.21
C HIS A 174 19.90 -23.87 -0.35
N LYS A 175 20.61 -24.33 -1.39
CA LYS A 175 20.30 -25.57 -2.15
C LYS A 175 20.22 -26.82 -1.28
N THR A 176 21.07 -26.93 -0.26
CA THR A 176 21.16 -28.17 0.56
C THR A 176 20.10 -28.27 1.65
N ASN A 177 19.79 -27.17 2.35
CA ASN A 177 18.88 -27.19 3.50
C ASN A 177 17.53 -26.50 3.21
N GLY A 178 17.36 -25.91 2.03
CA GLY A 178 16.12 -25.27 1.59
C GLY A 178 15.72 -24.02 2.37
N LYS A 179 16.61 -23.48 3.20
CA LYS A 179 16.35 -22.28 4.00
C LYS A 179 16.59 -21.02 3.19
N ILE A 180 15.83 -19.99 3.49
CA ILE A 180 16.07 -18.64 2.98
C ILE A 180 17.39 -18.13 3.52
N ILE A 181 18.22 -17.56 2.65
CA ILE A 181 19.52 -16.96 2.99
C ILE A 181 19.27 -15.48 3.26
N PRO A 182 19.28 -15.02 4.52
CA PRO A 182 19.16 -13.60 4.83
C PRO A 182 20.37 -12.85 4.28
N VAL A 183 20.18 -11.60 3.86
CA VAL A 183 21.27 -10.83 3.21
C VAL A 183 22.42 -10.49 4.16
N SER A 184 22.22 -10.65 5.48
CA SER A 184 23.28 -10.54 6.49
C SER A 184 24.13 -11.80 6.67
N GLY A 185 23.84 -12.90 5.96
CA GLY A 185 24.54 -14.17 6.08
C GLY A 185 24.99 -14.70 4.73
N GLU A 186 26.30 -14.82 4.55
CA GLU A 186 26.95 -15.53 3.43
C GLU A 186 26.90 -14.83 2.07
N ALA A 187 27.82 -13.90 1.92
CA ALA A 187 28.28 -13.39 0.65
C ALA A 187 28.66 -14.56 -0.28
N LYS A 188 27.86 -14.77 -1.34
CA LYS A 188 28.12 -15.78 -2.38
C LYS A 188 28.23 -17.20 -1.83
N ASP A 189 27.19 -17.67 -1.16
CA ASP A 189 27.02 -19.11 -1.03
C ASP A 189 26.92 -19.72 -2.44
N ALA A 190 27.86 -20.60 -2.80
CA ALA A 190 27.81 -21.36 -4.06
C ALA A 190 26.53 -22.22 -4.16
N HIS A 191 25.89 -22.45 -3.02
CA HIS A 191 24.62 -23.12 -2.87
C HIS A 191 23.41 -22.17 -2.87
N ALA A 192 23.56 -20.86 -3.13
CA ALA A 192 22.43 -19.96 -3.32
C ALA A 192 21.72 -20.23 -4.65
N THR A 193 20.38 -20.20 -4.63
CA THR A 193 19.53 -20.14 -5.82
C THR A 193 18.49 -19.05 -5.63
N LEU A 194 18.37 -18.15 -6.60
CA LEU A 194 17.32 -17.15 -6.63
C LEU A 194 15.97 -17.84 -6.89
N THR A 195 15.22 -18.12 -5.83
CA THR A 195 13.94 -18.83 -5.89
C THR A 195 13.11 -18.49 -4.65
N GLY A 196 11.80 -18.76 -4.67
CA GLY A 196 10.91 -18.31 -3.60
C GLY A 196 10.30 -16.94 -3.86
N TYR A 197 10.40 -16.47 -5.10
CA TYR A 197 9.58 -15.40 -5.65
C TYR A 197 8.31 -15.94 -6.28
N THR A 198 7.32 -15.07 -6.44
CA THR A 198 6.23 -15.36 -7.35
C THR A 198 6.70 -15.34 -8.79
N SER A 199 6.08 -16.17 -9.63
CA SER A 199 6.29 -16.14 -11.08
C SER A 199 5.45 -15.05 -11.77
N ALA A 200 4.63 -14.33 -11.01
CA ALA A 200 3.72 -13.33 -11.52
C ALA A 200 4.41 -11.97 -11.67
N HIS A 201 4.08 -11.27 -12.76
CA HIS A 201 4.55 -9.89 -12.98
C HIS A 201 3.97 -8.90 -11.95
N ASN A 202 2.74 -9.14 -11.49
CA ASN A 202 2.11 -8.36 -10.43
C ASN A 202 1.79 -9.27 -9.24
N MET A 203 1.65 -8.68 -8.06
CA MET A 203 1.33 -9.41 -6.84
C MET A 203 0.03 -10.22 -6.98
N HIS A 204 0.08 -11.49 -6.55
CA HIS A 204 -1.12 -12.32 -6.40
C HIS A 204 -2.11 -11.66 -5.45
N LYS A 205 -3.40 -11.76 -5.78
CA LYS A 205 -4.48 -11.11 -5.03
C LYS A 205 -5.23 -12.12 -4.18
N THR A 206 -5.19 -13.40 -4.51
CA THR A 206 -5.94 -14.44 -3.83
C THR A 206 -5.03 -15.59 -3.38
N VAL A 207 -5.45 -16.27 -2.31
CA VAL A 207 -4.80 -17.51 -1.84
C VAL A 207 -4.79 -18.58 -2.94
N ALA A 208 -5.81 -18.62 -3.79
CA ALA A 208 -5.89 -19.58 -4.89
C ALA A 208 -4.80 -19.34 -5.94
N GLU A 209 -4.51 -18.08 -6.28
CA GLU A 209 -3.42 -17.71 -7.18
C GLU A 209 -2.06 -18.09 -6.57
N VAL A 210 -1.83 -17.76 -5.29
CA VAL A 210 -0.60 -18.15 -4.58
C VAL A 210 -0.42 -19.67 -4.59
N LYS A 211 -1.46 -20.45 -4.31
CA LYS A 211 -1.40 -21.94 -4.31
C LYS A 211 -1.07 -22.55 -5.67
N LYS A 212 -1.41 -21.85 -6.76
CA LYS A 212 -1.11 -22.27 -8.13
C LYS A 212 0.33 -21.94 -8.53
N ASP A 213 0.94 -20.94 -7.89
CA ASP A 213 2.32 -20.55 -8.16
C ASP A 213 3.32 -21.54 -7.53
N LYS A 214 3.78 -22.50 -8.34
CA LYS A 214 4.70 -23.55 -7.90
C LYS A 214 6.12 -23.04 -7.65
N ALA A 215 6.52 -21.94 -8.28
CA ALA A 215 7.82 -21.32 -8.02
C ALA A 215 7.90 -20.83 -6.57
N PHE A 216 6.85 -20.14 -6.11
CA PHE A 216 6.75 -19.68 -4.74
C PHE A 216 6.44 -20.82 -3.75
N THR A 217 5.38 -21.58 -3.99
CA THR A 217 4.89 -22.59 -3.02
C THR A 217 5.84 -23.76 -2.83
N GLY A 218 6.61 -24.13 -3.87
CA GLY A 218 7.63 -25.18 -3.76
C GLY A 218 8.73 -24.85 -2.77
N VAL A 219 9.04 -23.56 -2.59
CA VAL A 219 9.97 -23.07 -1.54
C VAL A 219 9.24 -22.93 -0.21
N ARG A 220 8.09 -22.23 -0.19
CA ARG A 220 7.30 -21.98 1.04
C ARG A 220 7.05 -23.25 1.85
N ASP A 221 6.68 -24.34 1.18
CA ASP A 221 6.26 -25.57 1.84
C ASP A 221 7.45 -26.34 2.46
N LYS A 222 8.68 -26.06 2.01
CA LYS A 222 9.91 -26.77 2.43
C LYS A 222 10.77 -25.95 3.37
N ALA A 223 10.86 -24.63 3.15
CA ALA A 223 11.68 -23.75 3.95
C ALA A 223 11.14 -23.68 5.39
N THR A 224 12.05 -23.79 6.36
CA THR A 224 11.72 -23.73 7.81
C THR A 224 11.85 -22.32 8.38
N ASN A 225 12.19 -21.33 7.55
CA ASN A 225 12.45 -19.95 7.95
C ASN A 225 11.86 -18.93 6.96
N MET A 226 10.66 -19.17 6.43
CA MET A 226 9.96 -18.27 5.51
C MET A 226 9.72 -16.85 6.05
N HIS A 227 9.82 -16.64 7.37
CA HIS A 227 9.83 -15.28 7.94
C HIS A 227 11.06 -14.45 7.52
N GLU A 228 12.10 -15.07 6.96
CA GLU A 228 13.25 -14.39 6.37
C GLU A 228 13.07 -14.09 4.88
N ASN A 229 11.97 -14.51 4.22
CA ASN A 229 11.75 -14.25 2.78
C ASN A 229 10.99 -12.94 2.55
N ALA A 230 11.56 -12.03 1.77
CA ALA A 230 10.96 -10.72 1.49
C ALA A 230 9.65 -10.80 0.69
N GLU A 231 9.58 -11.69 -0.31
CA GLU A 231 8.39 -11.89 -1.14
C GLU A 231 7.14 -12.26 -0.32
N SER A 232 7.32 -13.05 0.74
CA SER A 232 6.23 -13.45 1.64
C SER A 232 5.52 -12.26 2.27
N TYR A 233 6.25 -11.17 2.59
CA TYR A 233 5.65 -9.95 3.13
C TYR A 233 4.86 -9.16 2.09
N ALA A 234 5.40 -9.03 0.87
CA ALA A 234 4.70 -8.37 -0.24
C ALA A 234 3.39 -9.11 -0.60
N LEU A 235 3.45 -10.44 -0.66
CA LEU A 235 2.27 -11.28 -0.85
C LEU A 235 1.27 -11.14 0.30
N PHE A 236 1.74 -11.19 1.55
CA PHE A 236 0.84 -11.11 2.70
C PHE A 236 0.12 -9.77 2.76
N ALA A 237 0.85 -8.68 2.49
CA ALA A 237 0.28 -7.34 2.37
C ALA A 237 -0.76 -7.24 1.24
N SER A 238 -0.49 -7.84 0.08
CA SER A 238 -1.43 -7.91 -1.04
C SER A 238 -2.71 -8.67 -0.67
N LEU A 239 -2.58 -9.87 -0.09
CA LEU A 239 -3.71 -10.71 0.30
C LEU A 239 -4.57 -10.04 1.38
N CYS A 240 -3.93 -9.44 2.39
CA CYS A 240 -4.62 -8.72 3.48
C CYS A 240 -5.35 -7.46 3.01
N SER A 241 -4.94 -6.89 1.88
CA SER A 241 -5.50 -5.64 1.34
C SER A 241 -6.64 -5.86 0.35
N GLN A 242 -6.98 -7.11 0.05
CA GLN A 242 -8.08 -7.37 -0.86
C GLN A 242 -9.45 -7.00 -0.24
N PRO A 243 -10.38 -6.49 -1.06
CA PRO A 243 -11.73 -6.18 -0.62
C PRO A 243 -12.40 -7.39 0.06
N GLY A 244 -12.85 -7.18 1.29
CA GLY A 244 -13.63 -8.19 2.01
C GLY A 244 -12.82 -9.24 2.77
N VAL A 245 -11.49 -9.22 2.69
CA VAL A 245 -10.62 -10.19 3.38
C VAL A 245 -10.46 -9.87 4.86
N LEU A 246 -10.06 -8.64 5.19
CA LEU A 246 -9.93 -8.17 6.57
C LEU A 246 -11.07 -7.22 6.95
N ARG A 247 -12.34 -7.56 6.64
CA ARG A 247 -13.48 -6.72 7.04
C ARG A 247 -13.38 -6.42 8.54
N ARG A 248 -13.15 -5.15 8.86
CA ARG A 248 -13.77 -4.51 10.02
C ARG A 248 -15.26 -4.57 9.71
N ARG A 249 -16.08 -5.10 10.61
CA ARG A 249 -17.41 -4.54 10.72
C ARG A 249 -17.22 -3.02 10.92
N ASP A 250 -17.75 -2.22 10.00
CA ASP A 250 -18.25 -0.85 10.24
C ASP A 250 -17.29 0.34 10.48
N ILE A 251 -16.30 0.66 9.62
CA ILE A 251 -15.64 2.00 9.72
C ILE A 251 -15.40 2.72 8.39
N HIS A 252 -15.15 2.04 7.26
CA HIS A 252 -14.78 2.78 6.03
C HIS A 252 -15.94 3.47 5.30
N PRO A 253 -17.15 2.88 5.22
CA PRO A 253 -18.35 3.63 4.83
C PRO A 253 -18.73 4.67 5.88
N PHE A 254 -18.45 4.38 7.16
CA PHE A 254 -18.80 5.23 8.30
C PHE A 254 -18.02 6.54 8.28
N ASN A 255 -16.70 6.49 8.15
CA ASN A 255 -15.85 7.69 8.06
C ASN A 255 -16.07 8.45 6.75
N ARG A 256 -16.43 7.79 5.65
CA ARG A 256 -16.74 8.48 4.39
C ARG A 256 -18.13 9.13 4.42
N ALA A 257 -19.12 8.49 5.05
CA ALA A 257 -20.44 9.08 5.28
C ALA A 257 -20.39 10.23 6.30
N LEU A 258 -19.54 10.15 7.33
CA LEU A 258 -19.35 11.21 8.31
C LEU A 258 -18.58 12.43 7.75
N VAL A 259 -17.75 12.23 6.73
CA VAL A 259 -16.95 13.31 6.12
C VAL A 259 -17.63 13.91 4.89
N GLU A 260 -18.49 13.17 4.19
CA GLU A 260 -19.06 13.59 2.88
C GLU A 260 -20.59 13.46 2.77
N GLY A 261 -21.33 12.99 3.79
CA GLY A 261 -22.76 12.67 3.67
C GLY A 261 -23.70 13.67 4.33
N ASP A 262 -24.69 14.16 3.57
CA ASP A 262 -25.89 14.79 4.13
C ASP A 262 -26.63 13.81 5.06
N ASP A 263 -27.29 14.35 6.09
CA ASP A 263 -27.92 13.64 7.22
C ASP A 263 -28.80 12.43 6.83
N GLU A 264 -29.43 12.44 5.64
CA GLU A 264 -30.25 11.32 5.14
C GLU A 264 -29.44 10.05 4.82
N GLN A 265 -28.16 10.17 4.41
CA GLN A 265 -27.33 9.00 4.11
C GLN A 265 -26.83 8.29 5.38
N LEU A 266 -26.71 9.03 6.49
CA LEU A 266 -26.39 8.47 7.81
C LEU A 266 -27.56 7.64 8.34
N GLU A 267 -28.80 8.12 8.15
CA GLU A 267 -29.99 7.42 8.61
C GLU A 267 -30.30 6.14 7.79
N TYR A 268 -30.08 6.20 6.47
CA TYR A 268 -30.21 5.03 5.58
C TYR A 268 -29.21 3.91 5.94
N LEU A 269 -27.98 4.27 6.32
CA LEU A 269 -26.95 3.30 6.70
C LEU A 269 -27.19 2.72 8.10
N ALA A 270 -27.78 3.49 9.02
CA ALA A 270 -28.17 3.00 10.35
C ALA A 270 -29.30 1.96 10.31
N ARG A 271 -30.18 1.99 9.30
CA ARG A 271 -31.37 1.12 9.18
C ARG A 271 -31.28 0.07 8.06
N ARG A 272 -30.07 -0.21 7.55
CA ARG A 272 -29.85 -1.01 6.31
C ARG A 272 -30.45 -2.42 6.32
N ASN A 273 -30.69 -3.03 7.47
CA ASN A 273 -31.31 -4.35 7.55
C ASN A 273 -32.85 -4.33 7.51
N SER A 274 -33.50 -3.16 7.50
CA SER A 274 -34.97 -3.06 7.62
C SER A 274 -35.70 -2.24 6.54
N CYS A 275 -35.03 -1.58 5.58
CA CYS A 275 -35.72 -0.78 4.55
C CYS A 275 -35.29 -1.12 3.11
N LYS A 276 -36.27 -1.44 2.23
CA LYS A 276 -36.10 -1.41 0.77
C LYS A 276 -36.09 0.06 0.31
N LEU A 277 -35.14 0.43 -0.54
CA LEU A 277 -35.11 1.76 -1.15
C LEU A 277 -36.42 2.05 -1.90
N PRO A 278 -36.97 3.27 -1.84
CA PRO A 278 -38.10 3.64 -2.67
C PRO A 278 -37.76 3.44 -4.16
N PRO A 279 -38.70 2.93 -4.98
CA PRO A 279 -38.49 2.85 -6.42
C PRO A 279 -38.09 4.22 -6.99
N ASN A 280 -37.14 4.23 -7.93
CA ASN A 280 -36.68 5.43 -8.67
C ASN A 280 -35.82 6.44 -7.88
N HIS A 281 -35.30 6.08 -6.71
CA HIS A 281 -34.37 6.94 -5.93
C HIS A 281 -33.11 7.35 -6.73
N ILE A 282 -32.50 6.42 -7.47
CA ILE A 282 -31.32 6.71 -8.32
C ILE A 282 -31.67 7.70 -9.43
N ALA A 283 -32.86 7.57 -10.04
CA ALA A 283 -33.31 8.46 -11.11
C ALA A 283 -33.58 9.89 -10.60
N LYS A 284 -34.18 10.03 -9.40
CA LYS A 284 -34.39 11.34 -8.77
C LYS A 284 -33.08 12.03 -8.40
N LYS A 285 -32.06 11.30 -7.93
CA LYS A 285 -30.75 11.85 -7.60
C LYS A 285 -29.98 12.32 -8.85
N ALA A 286 -30.13 11.61 -9.96
CA ALA A 286 -29.57 12.04 -11.25
C ALA A 286 -30.25 13.31 -11.79
N ALA A 287 -31.57 13.44 -11.61
CA ALA A 287 -32.33 14.63 -11.99
C ALA A 287 -31.96 15.86 -11.14
N ALA A 288 -31.77 15.69 -9.82
CA ALA A 288 -31.35 16.76 -8.92
C ALA A 288 -29.96 17.31 -9.27
N LYS A 289 -28.98 16.43 -9.56
CA LYS A 289 -27.64 16.85 -10.01
C LYS A 289 -27.66 17.61 -11.34
N LYS A 290 -28.55 17.23 -12.27
CA LYS A 290 -28.74 17.98 -13.53
C LYS A 290 -29.36 19.36 -13.29
N ALA A 291 -30.30 19.48 -12.35
CA ALA A 291 -30.91 20.77 -11.99
C ALA A 291 -29.92 21.70 -11.28
N GLU A 292 -29.01 21.17 -10.46
CA GLU A 292 -27.96 21.94 -9.80
C GLU A 292 -26.87 22.44 -10.77
N ALA A 293 -26.50 21.62 -11.76
CA ALA A 293 -25.59 22.04 -12.82
C ALA A 293 -26.20 23.17 -13.67
N ALA A 294 -27.51 23.13 -13.92
CA ALA A 294 -28.23 24.18 -14.64
C ALA A 294 -28.33 25.51 -13.86
N LYS A 295 -28.32 25.48 -12.52
CA LYS A 295 -28.28 26.70 -11.69
C LYS A 295 -26.89 27.34 -11.63
N LYS A 296 -25.81 26.58 -11.82
CA LYS A 296 -24.44 27.12 -11.87
C LYS A 296 -24.09 27.76 -13.22
N SER A 297 -24.76 27.38 -14.31
CA SER A 297 -24.61 28.05 -15.62
C SER A 297 -25.40 29.36 -15.75
N ALA A 298 -26.25 29.72 -14.79
CA ALA A 298 -27.07 30.94 -14.81
C ALA A 298 -26.40 32.16 -14.13
N LYS A 299 -25.16 32.04 -13.64
CA LYS A 299 -24.40 33.14 -12.99
C LYS A 299 -23.12 33.52 -13.75
N SER A 300 -23.17 33.56 -15.08
CA SER A 300 -22.20 34.32 -15.87
C SER A 300 -22.84 35.66 -16.28
N PRO A 301 -22.25 36.82 -15.96
CA PRO A 301 -22.78 38.09 -16.43
C PRO A 301 -22.61 38.19 -17.94
N VAL A 302 -23.73 38.34 -18.64
CA VAL A 302 -23.80 38.69 -20.06
C VAL A 302 -23.19 40.07 -20.23
N ILE A 303 -22.18 40.16 -21.10
CA ILE A 303 -21.65 41.41 -21.66
C ILE A 303 -22.80 42.15 -22.33
N ALA A 304 -23.29 43.23 -21.72
CA ALA A 304 -24.24 44.13 -22.36
C ALA A 304 -23.50 45.03 -23.36
N LYS A 305 -23.32 44.55 -24.60
CA LYS A 305 -23.11 45.41 -25.77
C LYS A 305 -24.42 46.19 -26.01
N LYS A 306 -24.47 47.45 -25.59
CA LYS A 306 -25.45 48.40 -26.12
C LYS A 306 -24.95 48.92 -27.46
N SER A 307 -25.55 48.43 -28.54
CA SER A 307 -25.56 49.11 -29.83
C SER A 307 -26.50 50.32 -29.74
N GLN A 308 -26.01 51.51 -30.08
CA GLN A 308 -26.84 52.56 -30.65
C GLN A 308 -26.22 52.98 -31.97
N ALA A 309 -26.97 52.75 -33.04
CA ALA A 309 -26.72 53.27 -34.37
C ALA A 309 -27.55 54.54 -34.59
N ASN A 310 -27.02 55.38 -35.48
CA ASN A 310 -27.63 56.47 -36.25
C ASN A 310 -27.67 57.88 -35.65
N GLY A 311 -26.97 58.79 -36.33
CA GLY A 311 -27.13 60.24 -36.19
C GLY A 311 -26.02 61.07 -36.82
N LYS A 312 -26.01 61.17 -38.16
CA LYS A 312 -25.54 62.29 -39.02
C LYS A 312 -24.67 63.42 -38.42
N VAL A 313 -23.63 63.80 -39.20
CA VAL A 313 -23.24 65.20 -39.57
C VAL A 313 -22.49 65.98 -38.45
N LEU A 314 -21.45 66.81 -38.61
CA LEU A 314 -20.89 67.67 -39.68
C LEU A 314 -19.44 68.06 -39.27
N LEU A 315 -18.58 68.28 -40.27
CA LEU A 315 -17.45 69.23 -40.40
C LEU A 315 -16.76 69.88 -39.16
N ARG A 316 -15.42 69.92 -39.30
CA ARG A 316 -14.53 71.12 -39.34
C ARG A 316 -13.66 71.50 -38.13
N SER A 317 -12.36 71.49 -38.43
CA SER A 317 -11.33 72.53 -38.26
C SER A 317 -10.88 72.94 -36.86
N GLY A 318 -9.54 72.96 -36.71
CA GLY A 318 -8.78 73.54 -35.60
C GLY A 318 -7.48 72.80 -35.45
#